data_AF-A0A962QFX1-F1
#
_entry.id   AF-A0A962QFX1-F1
#
_cell.length_a   1.000
_cell.length_b   1.000
_cell.length_c   1.000
_cell.angle_alpha   90.00
_cell.angle_beta   90.00
_cell.angle_gamma   90.00
#
_symmetry.space_group_name_H-M   'P 1'
#
loop_
_entity.id
_entity.type
_entity.pdbx_description
1 polymer ?
#
loop_
_entity_poly.entity_id
_entity_poly.type
_entity_poly.pdbx_seq_one_letter_code
_entity_poly.pdbx_strand_id
1 'polypeptide(L)' 'SLECRNCHDFEYMDFTRQSKRAEEAHARGLAGGDKTCIDCHKGIAHELPDMAGVEGW' A
#
# COMPACT_ATOMS: atom_id res chain seq x y z
N SER A 1 8.75 13.65 -7.53
CA SER A 1 7.89 12.85 -6.64
C SER A 1 8.52 11.49 -6.53
N LEU A 2 8.90 11.05 -5.33
CA LEU A 2 9.32 9.66 -5.13
C LEU A 2 8.05 8.91 -4.76
N GLU A 3 7.17 8.66 -5.74
CA GLU A 3 5.94 7.92 -5.46
C GLU A 3 6.30 6.59 -4.81
N CYS A 4 5.45 6.09 -3.91
CA CYS A 4 5.63 4.78 -3.27
C CYS A 4 5.92 3.67 -4.29
N ARG A 5 5.38 3.81 -5.51
CA ARG A 5 5.54 2.89 -6.63
C ARG A 5 6.92 2.91 -7.30
N ASN A 6 7.69 3.99 -7.14
CA ASN A 6 9.06 4.07 -7.65
C ASN A 6 10.04 3.21 -6.83
N CYS A 7 9.67 2.81 -5.60
CA CYS A 7 10.47 1.93 -4.75
C CYS A 7 9.74 0.63 -4.36
N HIS A 8 8.41 0.57 -4.49
CA HIS A 8 7.60 -0.61 -4.18
C HIS A 8 6.72 -0.98 -5.38
N ASP A 9 7.04 -2.10 -6.03
CA ASP A 9 6.19 -2.69 -7.06
C ASP A 9 5.49 -3.94 -6.53
N PHE A 10 4.29 -4.18 -7.05
CA PHE A 10 3.54 -5.41 -6.81
C PHE A 10 4.29 -6.64 -7.31
N GLU A 11 4.99 -6.54 -8.45
CA GLU A 11 5.74 -7.64 -9.04
C GLU A 11 6.90 -8.13 -8.16
N TYR A 12 7.39 -7.28 -7.26
CA TYR A 12 8.47 -7.63 -6.32
C TYR A 12 7.95 -8.15 -4.98
N MET A 13 6.64 -8.32 -4.82
CA MET A 13 6.03 -8.75 -3.56
C MET A 13 6.04 -10.28 -3.45
N ASP A 14 6.78 -10.81 -2.49
CA ASP A 14 6.79 -12.24 -2.17
C ASP A 14 5.74 -12.56 -1.10
N PHE A 15 4.63 -13.15 -1.53
CA PHE A 15 3.50 -13.54 -0.67
C PHE A 15 3.88 -14.62 0.36
N THR A 16 4.86 -15.47 0.04
CA THR A 16 5.27 -16.58 0.92
C THR A 16 6.02 -16.09 2.17
N ARG A 17 6.54 -14.86 2.12
CA ARG A 17 7.21 -14.21 3.25
C ARG A 17 6.27 -13.42 4.14
N GLN A 18 4.98 -13.38 3.81
CA GLN A 18 3.98 -12.64 4.56
C GLN A 18 3.30 -13.54 5.60
N SER A 19 2.71 -12.92 6.63
CA SER A 19 1.76 -13.65 7.47
C SER A 19 0.55 -14.07 6.65
N LYS A 20 -0.07 -15.21 6.97
CA LYS A 20 -1.26 -15.71 6.28
C LYS A 20 -2.38 -14.67 6.13
N ARG A 21 -2.57 -13.83 7.15
CA ARG A 21 -3.55 -12.73 7.11
C ARG A 21 -3.20 -11.69 6.05
N ALA A 22 -1.92 -11.30 5.97
CA ALA A 22 -1.45 -10.30 5.01
C ALA A 22 -1.52 -10.83 3.57
N GLU A 23 -1.12 -12.08 3.37
CA GLU A 23 -1.25 -12.78 2.09
C GLU A 23 -2.70 -12.75 1.59
N GLU A 24 -3.65 -13.18 2.42
CA GLU A 24 -5.08 -13.20 2.07
C GLU A 24 -5.63 -11.78 1.81
N ALA A 25 -5.14 -10.77 2.53
CA ALA A 25 -5.56 -9.39 2.35
C ALA A 25 -5.03 -8.81 1.03
N HIS A 26 -3.76 -9.03 0.71
CA HIS A 26 -3.16 -8.60 -0.56
C HIS A 26 -3.79 -9.34 -1.73
N ALA A 27 -4.00 -10.66 -1.63
CA ALA A 27 -4.65 -11.43 -2.69
C ALA A 27 -6.07 -10.91 -2.98
N ARG A 28 -6.85 -10.60 -1.94
CA ARG A 28 -8.22 -10.05 -2.11
C ARG A 28 -8.23 -8.59 -2.56
N GLY A 29 -7.40 -7.76 -1.95
CA GLY A 29 -7.39 -6.32 -2.19
C GLY A 29 -6.81 -5.93 -3.55
N LEU A 30 -5.92 -6.75 -4.10
CA LEU A 30 -5.22 -6.43 -5.35
C LEU A 30 -5.74 -7.24 -6.55
N ALA A 31 -6.47 -8.35 -6.32
CA ALA A 31 -7.10 -9.11 -7.40
C ALA A 31 -8.13 -8.30 -8.22
N GLY A 32 -8.74 -7.27 -7.62
CA GLY A 32 -9.72 -6.41 -8.29
C GLY A 32 -9.12 -5.23 -9.07
N GLY A 33 -7.84 -4.91 -8.84
CA GLY A 33 -7.18 -3.72 -9.41
C GLY A 33 -7.75 -2.36 -8.96
N ASP A 34 -8.78 -2.35 -8.12
CA ASP A 34 -9.47 -1.16 -7.61
C ASP A 34 -8.78 -0.53 -6.40
N LYS A 35 -7.79 -1.23 -5.82
CA LYS A 35 -7.01 -0.76 -4.69
C LYS A 35 -5.53 -0.78 -5.00
N THR A 36 -4.83 0.12 -4.34
CA THR A 36 -3.40 0.31 -4.40
C THR A 36 -2.80 0.13 -3.01
N CYS A 37 -1.48 -0.01 -2.95
CA CYS A 37 -0.76 -0.07 -1.68
C CYS A 37 -1.06 1.15 -0.78
N ILE A 38 -1.29 2.32 -1.38
CA ILE A 38 -1.53 3.58 -0.68
C ILE A 38 -2.88 3.54 0.03
N ASP A 39 -3.91 2.93 -0.56
CA ASP A 39 -5.25 2.90 0.03
C ASP A 39 -5.30 2.20 1.40
N CYS A 40 -4.36 1.29 1.67
CA CYS A 40 -4.26 0.57 2.95
C CYS A 40 -3.03 0.95 3.78
N HIS A 41 -1.90 1.31 3.15
CA HIS A 41 -0.61 1.50 3.85
C HIS A 41 -0.13 2.95 3.93
N LYS A 42 -0.94 3.93 3.48
CA LYS A 42 -0.62 5.36 3.63
C LYS A 42 -0.37 5.69 5.11
N GLY A 43 0.87 6.05 5.43
CA GLY A 43 1.26 6.57 6.75
C GLY A 43 1.79 5.55 7.74
N ILE A 44 2.01 4.31 7.30
CA ILE A 44 2.54 3.25 8.17
C ILE A 44 4.07 3.25 8.16
N ALA A 45 4.67 3.21 6.96
CA ALA A 45 6.12 3.06 6.80
C ALA A 45 6.88 4.41 6.84
N HIS A 46 6.21 5.49 6.46
CA HIS A 46 6.78 6.82 6.42
C HIS A 46 5.84 7.80 7.13
N GLU A 47 6.43 8.74 7.86
CA GLU A 47 5.69 9.84 8.44
C GLU A 47 5.10 10.70 7.33
N LEU A 48 3.82 11.02 7.48
CA LEU A 48 3.14 11.87 6.53
C LEU A 48 3.36 13.34 6.90
N PRO A 49 3.45 14.24 5.91
CA PRO A 49 3.55 15.67 6.18
C PRO A 49 2.27 16.14 6.88
N ASP A 50 2.25 17.39 7.35
CA ASP A 50 1.00 17.97 7.86
C ASP A 50 -0.07 17.92 6.77
N MET A 51 -1.18 17.26 7.09
CA MET A 51 -2.29 17.02 6.18
C MET A 51 -3.48 17.97 6.42
N ALA A 52 -3.32 18.94 7.31
CA ALA A 52 -4.35 19.94 7.57
C ALA A 52 -4.79 20.63 6.27
N GLY A 53 -6.08 20.60 5.98
CA GLY A 53 -6.67 21.25 4.80
C GLY A 53 -6.53 20.46 3.49
N VAL A 54 -6.02 19.23 3.51
CA VAL A 54 -6.04 18.36 2.32
C VAL A 54 -7.39 17.64 2.24
N GLU A 55 -8.07 17.79 1.10
CA GLU A 55 -9.37 17.16 0.87
C GLU A 55 -9.23 15.63 0.79
N GLY A 56 -10.09 14.89 1.50
CA GLY A 56 -10.05 13.43 1.53
C GLY A 56 -8.93 12.84 2.40
N TRP A 57 -8.40 13.64 3.32
CA TRP A 57 -7.54 13.21 4.42
C TRP A 57 -8.31 13.04 5.73
#